data_AF-A0A9P5U1Q9-F1
#
_entry.id   AF-A0A9P5U1Q9-F1
#
_cell.length_a   1.000
_cell.length_b   1.000
_cell.length_c   1.000
_cell.angle_alpha   90.00
_cell.angle_beta   90.00
_cell.angle_gamma   90.00
#
_symmetry.space_group_name_H-M   'P 1'
#
loop_
_entity.id
_entity.type
_entity.pdbx_description
1 polymer ?
#
loop_
_entity_poly.entity_id
_entity_poly.type
_entity_poly.pdbx_seq_one_letter_code
_entity_poly.pdbx_strand_id
1 'polypeptide(L)'
;FSMHIDFFNPDHITHQGATKSVGIISAANLALHPSIRYLPEYMYMCIMPGPSEPPQDKLDHYIRPVIEQFARAWRPGLKISRTA
;
A
#
# COMPACT_ATOMS: atom_id res chain seq x y z
N PHE A 1 -5.99 10.83 -2.47
CA PHE A 1 -5.92 9.47 -1.91
C PHE A 1 -5.58 9.54 -0.43
N SER A 2 -6.04 8.59 0.38
CA SER A 2 -5.53 8.38 1.74
C SER A 2 -4.70 7.10 1.73
N MET A 3 -3.44 7.18 2.11
CA MET A 3 -2.48 6.07 2.09
C MET A 3 -2.10 5.68 3.52
N HIS A 4 -2.09 4.39 3.80
CA HIS A 4 -1.70 3.82 5.08
C HIS A 4 -0.66 2.74 4.84
N ILE A 5 0.24 2.60 5.81
CA ILE A 5 1.29 1.59 5.83
C ILE A 5 1.17 0.89 7.17
N ASP A 6 1.13 -0.43 7.14
CA ASP A 6 1.06 -1.25 8.34
C ASP A 6 1.97 -2.47 8.20
N PHE A 7 2.43 -2.99 9.33
CA PHE A 7 3.29 -4.15 9.43
C PHE A 7 2.70 -5.15 10.41
N PHE A 8 2.68 -6.42 10.02
CA PHE A 8 2.14 -7.47 10.85
C PHE A 8 2.96 -8.75 10.71
N ASN A 9 2.92 -9.58 11.76
CA ASN A 9 3.51 -10.90 11.69
C ASN A 9 2.55 -11.83 10.92
N PRO A 10 2.95 -12.36 9.75
CA PRO A 10 2.11 -13.32 9.02
C PRO A 10 2.02 -14.68 9.73
N ASP A 11 3.00 -14.99 10.58
CA ASP A 11 2.99 -16.18 11.42
C ASP A 11 2.23 -15.83 12.72
N HIS A 12 1.26 -16.65 13.13
CA HIS A 12 0.56 -16.46 14.41
C HIS A 12 1.56 -16.29 15.56
N ILE A 13 1.27 -15.32 16.44
CA ILE A 13 2.10 -14.85 17.57
C ILE A 13 2.84 -16.00 18.26
N THR A 14 4.16 -16.08 18.07
CA THR A 14 5.04 -16.93 18.89
C THR A 14 5.84 -16.02 19.80
N HIS A 15 5.49 -16.05 21.09
CA HIS A 15 6.11 -15.22 22.14
C HIS A 15 7.62 -15.45 22.36
N GLN A 16 8.26 -16.37 21.62
CA GLN A 16 9.64 -16.81 21.84
C GLN A 16 10.42 -17.16 20.56
N GLY A 17 10.13 -16.51 19.42
CA GLY A 17 10.82 -16.75 18.14
C GLY A 17 11.19 -15.47 17.38
N ALA A 18 12.03 -15.60 16.35
CA ALA A 18 12.33 -14.51 15.43
C ALA A 18 11.03 -14.03 14.76
N THR A 19 10.62 -12.80 15.04
CA THR A 19 9.40 -12.21 14.50
C THR A 19 9.60 -11.94 13.02
N LYS A 20 8.84 -12.64 12.16
CA LYS A 20 8.70 -12.21 10.77
C LYS A 20 7.73 -11.04 10.72
N SER A 21 7.97 -10.11 9.82
CA SER A 21 7.06 -9.01 9.54
C SER A 21 6.91 -8.86 8.04
N VAL A 22 5.67 -8.62 7.62
CA VAL A 22 5.28 -8.31 6.25
C VAL A 22 4.55 -6.98 6.30
N GLY A 23 4.84 -6.12 5.34
CA GLY A 23 4.19 -4.81 5.27
C GLY A 23 3.06 -4.79 4.25
N ILE A 24 2.10 -3.91 4.45
CA ILE A 24 1.08 -3.57 3.47
C ILE A 24 1.08 -2.06 3.26
N ILE A 25 1.05 -1.65 1.99
CA ILE A 25 0.66 -0.30 1.59
C ILE A 25 -0.78 -0.39 1.09
N SER A 26 -1.68 0.35 1.72
CA SER A 26 -3.08 0.46 1.30
C SER A 26 -3.41 1.91 0.94
N ALA A 27 -4.20 2.12 -0.11
CA ALA A 27 -4.65 3.44 -0.49
C ALA A 27 -6.12 3.47 -0.91
N ALA A 28 -6.88 4.39 -0.30
CA ALA A 28 -8.27 4.66 -0.62
C ALA A 28 -8.39 5.88 -1.54
N ASN A 29 -9.21 5.78 -2.58
CA ASN A 29 -9.54 6.91 -3.43
C ASN A 29 -10.57 7.82 -2.73
N LEU A 30 -10.11 8.98 -2.25
CA LEU A 30 -10.97 9.95 -1.57
C LEU A 30 -12.00 10.63 -2.49
N ALA A 31 -11.88 10.47 -3.81
CA ALA A 31 -12.89 10.94 -4.76
C ALA A 31 -14.13 10.03 -4.82
N LEU A 32 -14.05 8.78 -4.34
CA LEU A 32 -15.20 7.86 -4.29
C LEU A 32 -16.10 8.16 -3.09
N HIS A 33 -17.37 7.76 -3.14
CA HIS A 33 -18.30 7.94 -2.02
C HIS A 33 -17.81 7.19 -0.74
N PRO A 34 -18.01 7.74 0.48
CA PRO A 34 -17.56 7.10 1.73
C PRO A 34 -18.03 5.65 1.92
N SER A 35 -19.22 5.31 1.40
CA SER A 35 -19.76 3.95 1.51
C SER A 35 -19.04 2.90 0.67
N ILE A 36 -18.26 3.31 -0.35
CA ILE A 36 -17.59 2.37 -1.27
C ILE A 36 -16.07 2.47 -1.25
N ARG A 37 -15.50 3.60 -0.82
CA ARG A 37 -14.05 3.87 -0.95
C ARG A 37 -13.11 2.94 -0.17
N TYR A 38 -13.66 2.13 0.74
CA TYR A 38 -12.95 1.15 1.55
C TYR A 38 -13.36 -0.30 1.23
N LEU A 39 -14.19 -0.52 0.20
CA LEU A 39 -14.44 -1.88 -0.26
C LEU A 39 -13.16 -2.41 -0.97
N PRO A 40 -12.82 -3.70 -0.81
CA PRO A 40 -11.58 -4.27 -1.35
C PRO A 40 -11.38 -4.01 -2.85
N GLU A 41 -12.46 -3.96 -3.63
CA GLU A 41 -12.45 -3.75 -5.08
C GLU A 41 -12.04 -2.32 -5.49
N TYR A 42 -12.19 -1.36 -4.58
CA TYR A 42 -11.88 0.05 -4.81
C TYR A 42 -10.62 0.52 -4.08
N MET A 43 -9.95 -0.38 -3.37
CA MET A 43 -8.70 -0.11 -2.67
C MET A 43 -7.51 -0.53 -3.52
N TYR A 44 -6.47 0.30 -3.51
CA TYR A 44 -5.15 -0.12 -3.94
C TYR A 44 -4.46 -0.81 -2.76
N MET A 45 -3.88 -1.99 -2.99
CA MET A 45 -3.12 -2.72 -1.98
C MET A 45 -1.85 -3.30 -2.59
N CYS A 46 -0.72 -3.13 -1.89
CA CYS A 46 0.57 -3.69 -2.26
C CYS A 46 1.22 -4.32 -1.02
N ILE A 47 1.78 -5.51 -1.18
CA ILE A 47 2.48 -6.22 -0.11
C ILE A 47 3.97 -5.88 -0.20
N MET A 48 4.54 -5.39 0.90
CA MET A 48 5.98 -5.21 1.06
C MET A 48 6.59 -6.51 1.57
N PRO A 49 7.63 -7.04 0.91
CA PRO A 49 8.23 -8.31 1.28
C PRO A 49 8.88 -8.23 2.67
N GLY A 50 8.66 -9.27 3.46
CA GLY A 50 9.41 -9.52 4.70
C GLY A 50 10.82 -10.05 4.44
N PRO A 51 11.49 -10.66 5.44
CA PRO A 51 10.93 -11.12 6.71
C PRO A 51 10.98 -10.08 7.84
N SER A 52 11.46 -8.86 7.62
CA SER A 52 11.56 -7.84 8.66
C SER A 52 11.07 -6.50 8.19
N GLU A 53 10.60 -5.67 9.12
CA GLU A 53 10.24 -4.29 8.83
C GLU A 53 11.47 -3.52 8.34
N PRO A 54 11.35 -2.72 7.27
CA PRO A 54 12.42 -1.85 6.85
C PRO A 54 12.66 -0.80 7.94
N PRO A 55 13.92 -0.41 8.17
CA PRO A 55 14.25 0.79 8.93
C PRO A 55 13.49 2.01 8.37
N GLN A 56 13.16 2.97 9.24
CA GLN A 56 12.36 4.14 8.88
C GLN A 56 12.95 4.94 7.70
N ASP A 57 14.27 5.06 7.65
CA ASP A 57 15.03 5.71 6.57
C ASP A 57 14.98 4.96 5.23
N LYS A 58 14.59 3.68 5.24
CA LYS A 58 14.46 2.84 4.03
C LYS A 58 13.03 2.67 3.55
N LEU A 59 12.04 3.12 4.33
CA LEU A 59 10.63 2.98 3.95
C LEU A 59 10.31 3.72 2.65
N ASP A 60 10.97 4.85 2.40
CA ASP A 60 10.83 5.65 1.18
C ASP A 60 11.13 4.86 -0.10
N HIS A 61 12.01 3.85 -0.05
CA HIS A 61 12.29 2.99 -1.20
C HIS A 61 11.07 2.19 -1.65
N TYR A 62 10.17 1.87 -0.73
CA TYR A 62 8.93 1.15 -1.02
C TYR A 62 7.78 2.10 -1.37
N ILE A 63 7.72 3.27 -0.72
CA ILE A 63 6.64 4.25 -0.94
C ILE A 63 6.83 4.99 -2.27
N ARG A 64 8.06 5.36 -2.61
CA ARG A 64 8.39 6.15 -3.80
C ARG A 64 7.76 5.63 -5.10
N PRO A 65 7.87 4.35 -5.48
CA PRO A 65 7.25 3.87 -6.72
C PRO A 65 5.72 4.02 -6.72
N VAL A 66 5.05 3.89 -5.57
CA VAL A 66 3.60 4.09 -5.44
C VAL A 66 3.24 5.56 -5.63
N ILE A 67 3.97 6.47 -4.97
CA ILE A 67 3.78 7.92 -5.12
C ILE A 67 4.03 8.35 -6.57
N GLU A 68 5.08 7.85 -7.21
CA GLU A 68 5.39 8.16 -8.60
C GLU A 68 4.28 7.71 -9.57
N GLN A 69 3.64 6.56 -9.32
CA GLN A 69 2.48 6.12 -10.09
C GLN A 69 1.29 7.08 -9.92
N PHE A 70 0.98 7.50 -8.70
CA PHE A 70 -0.09 8.48 -8.44
C PHE A 70 0.23 9.85 -9.06
N ALA A 71 1.48 10.30 -8.99
CA ALA A 71 1.90 11.55 -9.59
C ALA A 71 1.74 11.53 -11.12
N ARG A 72 2.15 10.43 -11.78
CA ARG A 72 1.96 10.23 -13.23
C ARG A 72 0.48 10.19 -13.62
N ALA A 73 -0.35 9.53 -12.82
CA ALA A 73 -1.80 9.48 -13.04
C ALA A 73 -2.48 10.84 -12.84
N TRP A 74 -1.93 11.69 -11.96
CA TRP A 74 -2.46 13.03 -11.66
C TRP A 74 -2.05 14.08 -12.70
N ARG A 75 -0.79 14.10 -13.13
CA ARG A 75 -0.25 15.11 -14.08
C ARG A 75 0.65 14.44 -15.13
N PRO A 76 0.33 14.55 -16.43
CA PRO A 76 -0.71 15.39 -17.04
C PRO A 76 -2.16 14.87 -16.88
N GLY A 77 -2.34 13.72 -16.24
CA GLY A 77 -3.62 13.03 -16.13
C GLY A 77 -3.56 11.69 -16.86
N LEU A 78 -4.32 10.70 -16.38
CA LEU A 78 -4.35 9.37 -16.97
C LEU A 78 -5.34 9.32 -18.15
N LYS A 79 -4.85 9.06 -19.36
CA LYS A 79 -5.68 8.75 -20.53
C LYS A 79 -5.73 7.25 -20.74
N ILE A 80 -6.85 6.64 -20.39
CA ILE A 80 -7.09 5.20 -20.60
C ILE A 80 -7.94 5.05 -21.86
N SER A 81 -7.42 4.34 -22.88
CA SER A 81 -8.17 4.08 -24.11
C SER A 81 -9.15 2.92 -23.97
N ARG A 82 -8.85 1.95 -23.09
CA ARG A 82 -9.70 0.82 -22.70
C ARG A 82 -9.36 0.40 -21.28
N THR A 83 -10.36 0.08 -20.48
CA THR A 83 -10.19 -0.70 -19.24
C THR A 83 -10.21 -2.19 -19.58
N ALA A 84 -9.54 -3.00 -18.77
CA ALA A 84 -9.53 -4.46 -18.91
C ALA A 84 -10.93 -5.07 -18.75
#